data_AF-A0A6L3FB13-F1
#
_entry.id   AF-A0A6L3FB13-F1
#
_cell.length_a   1.000
_cell.length_b   1.000
_cell.length_c   1.000
_cell.angle_alpha   90.00
_cell.angle_beta   90.00
_cell.angle_gamma   90.00
#
_symmetry.space_group_name_H-M   'P 1'
#
loop_
_entity.id
_entity.type
_entity.pdbx_description
1 polymer ?
#
loop_
_entity_poly.entity_id
_entity_poly.type
_entity_poly.pdbx_seq_one_letter_code
_entity_poly.pdbx_strand_id
1 'polypeptide(L)' 'MSFDALYEAILDGDASEAVAQVNASLAENVCKDVKIMVGTAPITQDFAEQIGADEYADDAARAVHVVKKLLNGA' A
#
# COMPACT_ATOMS: atom_id res chain seq x y z
N MET A 1 0.06 -1.34 16.03
CA MET A 1 -0.17 0.07 15.63
C MET A 1 -1.63 0.28 15.26
N SER A 2 -2.15 1.50 15.40
CA SER A 2 -3.42 1.90 14.77
C SER A 2 -3.14 2.34 13.32
N PHE A 3 -4.05 2.06 12.39
CA PHE A 3 -3.95 2.54 11.00
C PHE A 3 -4.19 4.04 10.87
N ASP A 4 -4.57 4.73 11.95
CA ASP A 4 -4.89 6.17 11.95
C ASP A 4 -3.72 7.02 11.42
N ALA A 5 -2.48 6.74 11.83
CA ALA A 5 -1.31 7.50 11.38
C ALA A 5 -1.06 7.33 9.87
N LEU A 6 -1.27 6.12 9.34
CA LEU A 6 -1.19 5.86 7.91
C LEU A 6 -2.34 6.53 7.15
N TYR A 7 -3.55 6.52 7.71
CA TYR A 7 -4.73 7.15 7.12
C TYR A 7 -4.56 8.68 7.01
N GLU A 8 -4.11 9.33 8.08
CA GLU A 8 -3.86 10.78 8.08
C GLU A 8 -2.73 11.13 7.10
N ALA A 9 -1.63 10.37 7.06
CA ALA A 9 -0.54 10.61 6.10
C ALA A 9 -1.02 10.50 4.63
N ILE A 10 -1.96 9.59 4.35
CA ILE A 10 -2.58 9.46 3.02
C ILE A 10 -3.47 10.67 2.72
N LEU A 11 -4.27 11.14 3.70
CA LEU A 11 -5.14 12.32 3.53
C LEU A 11 -4.33 13.61 3.30
N ASP A 12 -3.21 13.76 4.01
CA ASP A 12 -2.32 14.91 3.91
C ASP A 12 -1.41 14.86 2.67
N GLY A 13 -1.38 13.73 1.96
CA GLY A 13 -0.53 13.53 0.78
C GLY A 13 0.96 13.39 1.11
N ASP A 14 1.31 13.10 2.37
CA ASP A 14 2.69 12.87 2.79
C ASP A 14 3.12 11.43 2.45
N ALA A 15 3.64 11.26 1.24
CA ALA A 15 4.12 9.97 0.77
C ALA A 15 5.29 9.42 1.60
N SER A 16 6.14 10.28 2.19
CA SER A 16 7.28 9.82 2.98
C SER A 16 6.81 9.20 4.29
N GLU A 17 5.84 9.85 4.95
CA GLU A 17 5.25 9.36 6.20
C GLU A 17 4.43 8.10 5.95
N ALA A 18 3.60 8.06 4.91
CA ALA A 18 2.82 6.87 4.56
C ALA A 18 3.73 5.64 4.33
N VAL A 19 4.87 5.83 3.65
CA VAL A 19 5.87 4.78 3.43
C VAL A 19 6.55 4.36 4.73
N ALA A 20 6.89 5.31 5.62
CA ALA A 20 7.47 5.00 6.92
C ALA A 20 6.52 4.12 7.76
N GLN A 21 5.22 4.44 7.75
CA GLN A 21 4.20 3.69 8.48
C GLN A 21 3.97 2.28 7.91
N VAL A 22 3.99 2.12 6.58
CA VAL A 22 3.94 0.80 5.93
C VAL A 22 5.15 -0.05 6.33
N ASN A 23 6.37 0.51 6.24
CA ASN A 23 7.59 -0.19 6.62
C ASN A 23 7.63 -0.58 8.10
N ALA A 24 7.15 0.30 8.99
CA ALA A 24 7.03 0.00 10.41
C ALA A 24 6.04 -1.15 10.66
N SER A 25 4.91 -1.17 9.95
CA SER A 25 3.90 -2.23 10.03
C SER A 25 4.42 -3.58 9.54
N LEU A 26 5.22 -3.58 8.46
CA LEU A 26 5.91 -4.76 7.95
C LEU A 26 6.96 -5.28 8.95
N ALA A 27 7.76 -4.38 9.55
CA ALA A 27 8.81 -4.74 10.52
C ALA A 27 8.24 -5.30 11.83
N GLU A 28 7.10 -4.78 12.29
CA GLU A 28 6.38 -5.31 13.45
C GLU A 28 5.63 -6.61 13.16
N ASN A 29 5.66 -7.11 11.91
CA ASN A 29 5.04 -8.37 11.48
C ASN A 29 3.51 -8.39 11.72
N VAL A 30 2.90 -7.20 11.74
CA VAL A 30 1.46 -7.02 11.96
C VAL A 30 0.65 -7.44 10.73
N CYS A 31 1.32 -7.54 9.58
CA CYS A 31 0.72 -7.76 8.26
C CYS A 31 0.79 -9.21 7.75
N LYS A 32 0.96 -10.24 8.63
CA LYS A 32 1.09 -11.64 8.16
C LYS A 32 -0.04 -12.12 7.25
N ASP A 33 -1.24 -11.57 7.44
CA ASP A 33 -2.44 -11.92 6.68
C ASP A 33 -3.00 -10.76 5.83
N VAL A 34 -2.24 -9.67 5.65
CA VAL A 34 -2.71 -8.46 4.97
C VAL A 34 -1.87 -8.20 3.72
N LYS A 35 -2.55 -8.01 2.58
CA LYS A 35 -1.94 -7.60 1.32
C LYS A 35 -1.92 -6.07 1.23
N ILE A 36 -0.77 -5.51 0.88
CA ILE A 36 -0.56 -4.06 0.76
C ILE A 36 -0.52 -3.68 -0.71
N MET A 37 -1.38 -2.75 -1.11
CA MET A 37 -1.45 -2.23 -2.47
C MET A 37 -1.34 -0.71 -2.44
N VAL A 38 -0.58 -0.13 -3.38
CA VAL A 38 -0.41 1.33 -3.47
C VAL A 38 -0.87 1.83 -4.83
N GLY A 39 -1.59 2.95 -4.83
CA GLY A 39 -2.02 3.62 -6.07
C GLY A 39 -2.38 5.07 -5.83
N THR A 40 -1.64 5.99 -6.45
CA THR A 40 -1.99 7.41 -6.65
C THR A 40 -1.26 7.94 -7.90
N ALA A 41 -1.73 9.08 -8.45
CA ALA A 41 -1.39 9.58 -9.78
C ALA A 41 0.05 10.08 -10.05
N PRO A 42 1.02 10.06 -9.12
CA PRO A 42 2.43 10.11 -9.48
C PRO A 42 3.22 8.86 -9.02
N ILE A 43 2.55 7.80 -8.57
CA ILE A 43 3.24 6.58 -8.10
C ILE A 43 3.52 5.67 -9.29
N THR A 44 4.75 5.17 -9.39
CA THR A 44 5.18 4.18 -10.39
C THR A 44 5.34 2.80 -9.75
N GLN A 45 5.45 1.76 -10.59
CA GLN A 45 5.77 0.42 -10.12
C GLN A 45 7.08 0.37 -9.32
N ASP A 46 8.13 1.05 -9.79
CA ASP A 46 9.42 1.13 -9.09
C ASP A 46 9.30 1.68 -7.66
N PHE A 47 8.42 2.67 -7.47
CA PHE A 47 8.15 3.21 -6.14
C PHE A 47 7.41 2.17 -5.27
N ALA A 48 6.44 1.46 -5.83
CA ALA A 48 5.71 0.41 -5.11
C ALA A 48 6.64 -0.73 -4.65
N GLU A 49 7.60 -1.12 -5.49
CA GLU A 49 8.63 -2.11 -5.15
C GLU A 49 9.60 -1.60 -4.07
N GLN A 50 10.01 -0.33 -4.15
CA GLN A 50 10.90 0.29 -3.17
C GLN A 50 10.34 0.28 -1.74
N ILE A 51 9.02 0.35 -1.59
CA ILE A 51 8.33 0.49 -0.30
C ILE A 51 7.76 -0.85 0.20
N GLY A 52 7.95 -1.94 -0.55
CA GLY A 52 7.49 -3.27 -0.16
C GLY A 52 5.99 -3.51 -0.33
N ALA A 53 5.34 -2.84 -1.29
CA ALA A 53 3.94 -3.15 -1.63
C ALA A 53 3.84 -4.48 -2.40
N ASP A 54 2.77 -5.25 -2.17
CA ASP A 54 2.51 -6.50 -2.91
C ASP A 54 2.12 -6.23 -4.37
N GLU A 55 1.37 -5.15 -4.65
CA GLU A 55 0.91 -4.79 -5.99
C GLU A 55 0.72 -3.27 -6.16
N TYR A 56 0.61 -2.84 -7.42
CA TYR A 56 0.40 -1.45 -7.84
C TYR A 56 -0.78 -1.31 -8.81
N ALA A 57 -1.49 -0.18 -8.74
CA ALA A 57 -2.37 0.27 -9.82
C ALA A 57 -2.25 1.78 -10.08
N ASP A 58 -2.25 2.09 -11.38
CA ASP A 58 -2.23 3.44 -11.97
C ASP A 58 -3.61 4.11 -12.00
N ASP A 59 -4.68 3.32 -11.96
CA ASP A 59 -6.05 3.82 -11.90
C ASP A 59 -6.99 2.96 -11.03
N ALA A 60 -8.16 3.53 -10.71
CA ALA A 60 -9.15 2.88 -9.85
C ALA A 60 -9.75 1.59 -10.45
N ALA A 61 -9.86 1.50 -11.78
CA ALA A 61 -10.43 0.32 -12.44
C ALA A 61 -9.45 -0.87 -12.36
N ARG A 62 -8.17 -0.61 -12.60
CA ARG A 62 -7.08 -1.58 -12.42
C ARG A 62 -6.95 -1.96 -10.95
N ALA A 63 -7.11 -1.02 -10.01
CA ALA A 63 -7.07 -1.32 -8.58
C ALA A 63 -8.08 -2.39 -8.18
N VAL A 64 -9.32 -2.29 -8.67
CA VAL A 64 -10.36 -3.30 -8.41
C VAL A 64 -9.96 -4.67 -8.96
N HIS A 65 -9.34 -4.73 -10.14
CA HIS A 65 -8.89 -5.99 -10.73
C HIS A 65 -7.76 -6.64 -9.91
N VAL A 66 -6.78 -5.84 -9.50
CA VAL A 66 -5.64 -6.27 -8.68
C VAL A 66 -6.09 -6.76 -7.31
N VAL A 67 -6.98 -6.01 -6.64
CA VAL A 67 -7.54 -6.44 -5.35
C VAL A 67 -8.30 -7.75 -5.48
N LYS A 68 -9.10 -7.94 -6.54
CA LYS A 68 -9.77 -9.22 -6.79
C LYS A 68 -8.77 -10.37 -6.98
N LYS A 69 -7.65 -10.14 -7.67
CA LYS A 69 -6.57 -11.13 -7.81
C LYS A 69 -5.92 -11.47 -6.47
N LEU A 70 -5.68 -10.48 -5.62
CA LEU A 70 -5.08 -10.65 -4.30
C LEU A 70 -6.00 -11.40 -3.32
N LEU A 71 -7.30 -11.13 -3.35
CA LEU A 71 -8.28 -11.77 -2.46
C LEU A 71 -8.65 -13.20 -2.87
N ASN A 72 -8.55 -13.54 -4.17
CA ASN A 72 -8.95 -14.86 -4.66
C ASN A 72 -7.89 -15.94 -4.57
N GLY A 73 -6.76 -15.70 -3.89
CA GLY A 73 -5.76 -16.70 -3.50
C GLY A 73 -5.47 -17.78 -4.55
N ALA A 74 -4.47 -17.55 -5.40
CA ALA A 74 -3.82 -18.66 -6.09
C ALA A 74 -3.02 -19.49 -5.07
#